data_AF-A0A1I1EBL5-F1
#
_entry.id   AF-A0A1I1EBL5-F1
#
_cell.length_a   1.000
_cell.length_b   1.000
_cell.length_c   1.000
_cell.angle_alpha   90.00
_cell.angle_beta   90.00
_cell.angle_gamma   90.00
#
_symmetry.space_group_name_H-M   'P 1'
#
loop_
_entity.id
_entity.type
_entity.pdbx_description
1 polymer ?
#
loop_
_entity_poly.entity_id
_entity_poly.type
_entity_poly.pdbx_seq_one_letter_code
_entity_poly.pdbx_strand_id
1 'polypeptide(L)'
;MNQKPLPLSQQKPVANGSSRWVYQHPDQPGFLIKVLKNRLPAQQVYGLKNRIKALKGRHKLTRHMREIEQYITVKSCRNDQFIEHLPMMTALQDTDMGFGVVVEAITDTQGRLAPTLTDLVHNKLMTIQRITLLEIFFERLLRSDVVAGDVHGRNIVLETKTDGTERFVLVDGLGDSTIIPTRALSWWINRYKKIEGIKKQRKRYTAQLTSKEIRKAADLQCVCSLFTPYDK
;
A
#
# COMPACT_ATOMS: atom_id res chain seq x y z
N MET A 1 -27.87 19.68 5.44
CA MET A 1 -26.87 20.71 5.09
C MET A 1 -26.20 20.26 3.81
N ASN A 2 -26.29 21.03 2.71
CA ASN A 2 -25.54 20.74 1.50
C ASN A 2 -24.08 21.18 1.72
N GLN A 3 -23.24 20.28 2.24
CA GLN A 3 -21.79 20.50 2.23
C GLN A 3 -21.35 20.63 0.77
N LYS A 4 -20.69 21.74 0.45
CA LYS A 4 -20.06 21.89 -0.87
C LYS A 4 -18.93 20.87 -1.00
N PRO A 5 -18.74 20.24 -2.17
CA PRO A 5 -17.66 19.29 -2.38
C PRO A 5 -16.30 19.95 -2.13
N LEU A 6 -15.37 19.21 -1.52
CA LEU A 6 -14.02 19.71 -1.25
C LEU A 6 -13.27 19.99 -2.57
N PRO A 7 -12.73 21.21 -2.79
CA PRO A 7 -12.09 21.57 -4.05
C PRO A 7 -10.65 21.04 -4.11
N LEU A 8 -10.45 19.92 -4.81
CA LEU A 8 -9.14 19.30 -5.01
C LEU A 8 -8.62 19.45 -6.45
N SER A 9 -9.49 19.72 -7.41
CA SER A 9 -9.12 19.77 -8.83
C SER A 9 -8.05 20.81 -9.19
N GLN A 10 -7.98 21.90 -8.42
CA GLN A 10 -6.99 22.97 -8.59
C GLN A 10 -5.73 22.80 -7.73
N GLN A 11 -5.69 21.78 -6.87
CA GLN A 11 -4.54 21.53 -6.01
C GLN A 11 -3.50 20.66 -6.73
N LYS A 12 -2.24 20.81 -6.33
CA LYS A 12 -1.17 19.93 -6.80
C LYS A 12 -1.23 18.60 -6.03
N PRO A 13 -1.36 17.45 -6.71
CA PRO A 13 -1.35 16.16 -6.02
C PRO A 13 0.03 15.89 -5.42
N VAL A 14 0.07 15.33 -4.21
CA VAL A 14 1.31 14.89 -3.54
C VAL A 14 1.88 13.63 -4.18
N ALA A 15 1.01 12.79 -4.73
CA ALA A 15 1.42 11.60 -5.48
C ALA A 15 0.47 11.31 -6.65
N ASN A 16 1.06 10.72 -7.68
CA ASN A 16 0.42 10.48 -8.97
C ASN A 16 0.51 8.98 -9.31
N GLY A 17 -0.48 8.21 -8.87
CA GLY A 17 -0.59 6.78 -9.16
C GLY A 17 -1.21 6.50 -10.54
N SER A 18 -1.18 5.24 -11.00
CA SER A 18 -1.80 4.85 -12.28
C SER A 18 -3.33 4.93 -12.26
N SER A 19 -3.94 4.74 -11.09
CA SER A 19 -5.39 4.68 -10.88
C SER A 19 -5.94 5.81 -10.02
N ARG A 20 -5.13 6.52 -9.23
CA ARG A 20 -5.57 7.52 -8.26
C ARG A 20 -4.67 8.73 -8.21
N TRP A 21 -5.28 9.88 -7.96
CA TRP A 21 -4.62 11.08 -7.45
C TRP A 21 -4.61 11.01 -5.94
N VAL A 22 -3.51 11.45 -5.32
CA VAL A 22 -3.40 11.57 -3.87
C VAL A 22 -3.15 13.03 -3.55
N TYR A 23 -4.00 13.61 -2.71
CA TYR A 23 -3.93 14.99 -2.27
C TYR A 23 -3.68 15.04 -0.78
N GLN A 24 -2.99 16.07 -0.31
CA GLN A 24 -2.98 16.41 1.10
C GLN A 24 -4.36 16.93 1.49
N HIS A 25 -4.90 16.51 2.63
CA HIS A 25 -6.15 17.10 3.13
C HIS A 25 -5.88 18.56 3.53
N PRO A 26 -6.65 19.55 3.03
CA PRO A 26 -6.37 20.97 3.23
C PRO A 26 -6.47 21.40 4.69
N ASP A 27 -7.48 20.91 5.42
CA ASP A 27 -7.72 21.31 6.82
C ASP A 27 -7.05 20.38 7.85
N GLN A 28 -6.52 19.23 7.42
CA GLN A 28 -6.02 18.19 8.33
C GLN A 28 -4.73 17.57 7.76
N PRO A 29 -3.55 18.17 8.02
CA PRO A 29 -2.29 17.76 7.40
C PRO A 29 -1.85 16.32 7.76
N GLY A 30 -2.44 15.72 8.79
CA GLY A 30 -2.25 14.30 9.12
C GLY A 30 -2.97 13.32 8.18
N PHE A 31 -3.72 13.78 7.18
CA PHE A 31 -4.51 12.93 6.29
C PHE A 31 -4.30 13.23 4.80
N LEU A 32 -4.42 12.18 4.00
CA LEU A 32 -4.42 12.22 2.54
C LEU A 32 -5.80 11.87 2.02
N ILE A 33 -6.13 12.43 0.85
CA ILE A 33 -7.36 12.11 0.12
C ILE A 33 -6.98 11.43 -1.19
N LYS A 34 -7.37 10.15 -1.31
CA LYS A 34 -7.17 9.33 -2.50
C LYS A 34 -8.39 9.40 -3.40
N VAL A 35 -8.27 10.00 -4.59
CA VAL A 35 -9.37 10.16 -5.56
C VAL A 35 -9.10 9.34 -6.83
N LEU A 36 -10.10 8.63 -7.33
CA LEU A 36 -9.96 7.82 -8.55
C LEU A 36 -9.73 8.67 -9.81
N LYS A 37 -8.74 8.27 -10.59
CA LYS A 37 -8.51 8.74 -11.96
C LYS A 37 -9.45 8.01 -12.89
N ASN A 38 -10.67 8.52 -13.04
CA ASN A 38 -11.50 8.43 -14.24
C ASN A 38 -12.93 8.84 -13.87
N ARG A 39 -13.38 9.98 -14.38
CA ARG A 39 -14.80 10.17 -14.70
C ARG A 39 -15.07 9.29 -15.94
N LEU A 40 -15.74 8.15 -15.79
CA LEU A 40 -16.40 7.59 -16.96
C LEU A 40 -17.42 8.64 -17.41
N PRO A 41 -17.38 9.17 -18.65
CA PRO A 41 -18.47 10.00 -19.12
C PRO A 41 -19.73 9.14 -19.11
N ALA A 42 -20.76 9.60 -18.41
CA ALA A 42 -22.05 8.92 -18.31
C ALA A 42 -22.85 8.95 -19.64
N GLN A 43 -22.28 9.42 -20.74
CA GLN A 43 -23.01 9.61 -21.99
C GLN A 43 -22.30 9.03 -23.21
N GLN A 44 -23.07 8.16 -23.88
CA GLN A 44 -23.09 7.80 -25.29
C GLN A 44 -21.78 7.36 -25.92
N VAL A 45 -21.56 6.05 -26.11
CA VAL A 45 -20.48 5.67 -27.04
C VAL A 45 -20.61 4.29 -27.70
N TYR A 46 -20.63 4.31 -29.04
CA TYR A 46 -20.37 3.18 -29.93
C TYR A 46 -18.85 2.97 -30.15
N GLY A 47 -18.43 1.72 -30.43
CA GLY A 47 -17.07 1.37 -30.87
C GLY A 47 -16.19 0.59 -29.88
N LEU A 48 -15.33 -0.29 -30.41
CA LEU A 48 -14.50 -1.26 -29.65
C LEU A 48 -13.49 -0.60 -28.69
N LYS A 49 -12.82 0.48 -29.12
CA LYS A 49 -11.84 1.22 -28.30
C LYS A 49 -12.46 1.78 -27.02
N ASN A 50 -13.70 2.25 -27.11
CA ASN A 50 -14.42 2.84 -25.97
C ASN A 50 -14.99 1.78 -25.02
N ARG A 51 -15.39 0.60 -25.54
CA ARG A 51 -15.72 -0.58 -24.70
C ARG A 51 -14.53 -1.01 -23.85
N ILE A 52 -13.32 -1.04 -24.42
CA ILE A 52 -12.08 -1.34 -23.68
C ILE A 52 -11.82 -0.29 -22.60
N LYS A 53 -12.01 1.01 -22.90
CA LYS A 53 -11.84 2.11 -21.93
C LYS A 53 -12.84 2.00 -20.77
N ALA A 54 -14.11 1.70 -21.06
CA ALA A 54 -15.15 1.47 -20.06
C ALA A 54 -14.83 0.27 -19.16
N LEU A 55 -14.38 -0.84 -19.74
CA LEU A 55 -13.95 -2.03 -18.99
C LEU A 55 -12.77 -1.72 -18.05
N LYS A 56 -11.76 -0.99 -18.54
CA LYS A 56 -10.64 -0.52 -17.71
C LYS A 56 -11.10 0.39 -16.57
N GLY A 57 -12.06 1.29 -16.83
CA GLY A 57 -12.66 2.14 -15.80
C GLY A 57 -13.39 1.35 -14.72
N ARG A 58 -14.23 0.38 -15.10
CA ARG A 58 -14.90 -0.53 -14.16
C ARG A 58 -13.90 -1.32 -13.33
N HIS A 59 -12.85 -1.85 -13.94
CA HIS A 59 -11.80 -2.58 -13.22
C HIS A 59 -11.11 -1.71 -12.14
N LYS A 60 -10.83 -0.42 -12.45
CA LYS A 60 -10.26 0.51 -11.47
C LYS A 60 -11.20 0.74 -10.28
N LEU A 61 -12.49 0.90 -10.54
CA LEU A 61 -13.50 1.06 -9.49
C LEU A 61 -13.60 -0.23 -8.63
N THR A 62 -13.67 -1.40 -9.26
CA THR A 62 -13.70 -2.68 -8.55
C THR A 62 -12.48 -2.87 -7.67
N ARG A 63 -11.27 -2.54 -8.14
CA ARG A 63 -10.06 -2.59 -7.31
C ARG A 63 -10.16 -1.68 -6.09
N HIS A 64 -10.74 -0.49 -6.25
CA HIS A 64 -10.93 0.43 -5.14
C HIS A 64 -11.93 -0.07 -4.11
N MET A 65 -13.06 -0.65 -4.54
CA MET A 65 -14.01 -1.27 -3.64
C MET A 65 -13.38 -2.45 -2.90
N ARG A 66 -12.62 -3.31 -3.58
CA ARG A 66 -11.90 -4.43 -2.95
C ARG A 66 -10.87 -3.99 -1.92
N GLU A 67 -10.23 -2.84 -2.12
CA GLU A 67 -9.31 -2.28 -1.13
C GLU A 67 -10.04 -1.85 0.14
N ILE A 68 -11.19 -1.19 -0.01
CA ILE A 68 -12.06 -0.78 1.10
C ILE A 68 -12.59 -2.02 1.83
N GLU A 69 -13.14 -2.98 1.08
CA GLU A 69 -13.61 -4.27 1.62
C GLU A 69 -12.50 -4.98 2.41
N GLN A 70 -11.29 -5.09 1.84
CA GLN A 70 -10.17 -5.75 2.51
C GLN A 70 -9.76 -5.00 3.78
N TYR A 71 -9.74 -3.67 3.75
CA TYR A 71 -9.45 -2.87 4.94
C TYR A 71 -10.47 -3.12 6.05
N ILE A 72 -11.77 -3.14 5.72
CA ILE A 72 -12.85 -3.44 6.67
C ILE A 72 -12.70 -4.86 7.23
N THR A 73 -12.42 -5.85 6.39
CA THR A 73 -12.21 -7.24 6.81
C THR A 73 -11.06 -7.35 7.81
N VAL A 74 -9.90 -6.76 7.49
CA VAL A 74 -8.73 -6.79 8.38
C VAL A 74 -9.02 -6.08 9.70
N LYS A 75 -9.71 -4.92 9.66
CA LYS A 75 -10.09 -4.17 10.88
C LYS A 75 -11.15 -4.87 11.72
N SER A 76 -11.98 -5.71 11.12
CA SER A 76 -12.96 -6.54 11.82
C SER A 76 -12.32 -7.72 12.55
N CYS A 77 -11.16 -8.18 12.07
CA CYS A 77 -10.35 -9.21 12.72
C CYS A 77 -9.42 -8.61 13.79
N ARG A 78 -9.94 -8.44 15.03
CA ARG A 78 -9.23 -7.79 16.15
C ARG A 78 -7.86 -8.40 16.53
N ASN A 79 -7.57 -9.64 16.13
CA ASN A 79 -6.32 -10.33 16.44
C ASN A 79 -5.26 -10.24 15.33
N ASP A 80 -5.52 -9.55 14.22
CA ASP A 80 -4.52 -9.41 13.15
C ASP A 80 -3.46 -8.35 13.52
N GLN A 81 -2.28 -8.82 13.93
CA GLN A 81 -1.14 -7.95 14.29
C GLN A 81 -0.65 -7.09 13.12
N PHE A 82 -0.97 -7.44 11.87
CA PHE A 82 -0.56 -6.66 10.72
C PHE A 82 -1.33 -5.34 10.58
N ILE A 83 -2.41 -5.16 11.35
CA ILE A 83 -3.20 -3.93 11.36
C ILE A 83 -2.38 -2.68 11.72
N GLU A 84 -1.32 -2.84 12.53
CA GLU A 84 -0.40 -1.78 12.91
C GLU A 84 0.48 -1.30 11.73
N HIS A 85 0.58 -2.12 10.68
CA HIS A 85 1.37 -1.84 9.49
C HIS A 85 0.51 -1.32 8.34
N LEU A 86 -0.73 -0.90 8.62
CA LEU A 86 -1.66 -0.31 7.66
C LEU A 86 -2.04 1.12 8.08
N PRO A 87 -2.09 2.08 7.13
CA PRO A 87 -2.59 3.42 7.44
C PRO A 87 -4.07 3.34 7.79
N MET A 88 -4.51 4.18 8.73
CA MET A 88 -5.92 4.25 9.08
C MET A 88 -6.75 4.88 7.94
N MET A 89 -7.78 4.19 7.48
CA MET A 89 -8.86 4.77 6.66
C MET A 89 -9.91 5.38 7.59
N THR A 90 -10.20 6.67 7.43
CA THR A 90 -11.03 7.42 8.39
C THR A 90 -12.40 7.79 7.83
N ALA A 91 -12.50 8.17 6.57
CA ALA A 91 -13.76 8.67 6.00
C ALA A 91 -13.83 8.53 4.47
N LEU A 92 -15.04 8.68 3.95
CA LEU A 92 -15.30 9.04 2.56
C LEU A 92 -15.54 10.55 2.50
N GLN A 93 -14.83 11.23 1.62
CA GLN A 93 -14.93 12.68 1.42
C GLN A 93 -15.54 12.96 0.04
N ASP A 94 -16.59 13.78 0.00
CA ASP A 94 -17.09 14.30 -1.26
C ASP A 94 -16.16 15.43 -1.76
N THR A 95 -15.77 15.36 -3.04
CA THR A 95 -14.82 16.29 -3.66
C THR A 95 -15.32 16.72 -5.03
N ASP A 96 -14.83 17.85 -5.55
CA ASP A 96 -15.14 18.31 -6.91
C ASP A 96 -14.64 17.33 -8.01
N MET A 97 -13.84 16.33 -7.63
CA MET A 97 -13.35 15.25 -8.49
C MET A 97 -14.11 13.92 -8.30
N GLY A 98 -15.15 13.88 -7.45
CA GLY A 98 -15.89 12.70 -7.02
C GLY A 98 -15.47 12.22 -5.62
N PHE A 99 -15.98 11.08 -5.16
CA PHE A 99 -15.62 10.57 -3.83
C PHE A 99 -14.12 10.26 -3.72
N GLY A 100 -13.52 10.75 -2.64
CA GLY A 100 -12.19 10.40 -2.18
C GLY A 100 -12.24 9.56 -0.91
N VAL A 101 -11.26 8.69 -0.73
CA VAL A 101 -11.05 8.01 0.55
C VAL A 101 -10.01 8.78 1.35
N VAL A 102 -10.38 9.16 2.58
CA VAL A 102 -9.49 9.82 3.54
C VAL A 102 -8.70 8.74 4.28
N VAL A 103 -7.38 8.87 4.26
CA VAL A 103 -6.45 7.95 4.91
C VAL A 103 -5.39 8.72 5.68
N GLU A 104 -4.84 8.12 6.73
CA GLU A 104 -3.70 8.63 7.47
C GLU A 104 -2.48 8.88 6.56
N ALA A 105 -1.85 10.04 6.74
CA ALA A 105 -0.58 10.38 6.12
C ALA A 105 0.56 9.80 6.96
N ILE A 106 1.29 8.84 6.40
CA ILE A 106 2.48 8.27 7.06
C ILE A 106 3.66 9.20 6.82
N THR A 107 4.27 9.68 7.90
CA THR A 107 5.27 10.76 7.87
C THR A 107 6.60 10.38 8.54
N ASP A 108 7.63 11.18 8.24
CA ASP A 108 8.90 11.21 8.95
C ASP A 108 8.85 12.16 10.16
N THR A 109 9.96 12.25 10.90
CA THR A 109 10.07 13.14 12.08
C THR A 109 9.91 14.63 11.76
N GLN A 110 9.98 15.02 10.49
CA GLN A 110 9.81 16.40 10.02
C GLN A 110 8.39 16.66 9.50
N GLY A 111 7.47 15.69 9.62
CA GLY A 111 6.11 15.77 9.12
C GLY A 111 5.99 15.67 7.60
N ARG A 112 7.07 15.29 6.91
CA ARG A 112 7.03 15.03 5.46
C ARG A 112 6.61 13.59 5.23
N LEU A 113 6.10 13.27 4.04
CA LEU A 113 5.74 11.89 3.71
C LEU A 113 6.94 10.96 3.90
N ALA A 114 6.68 9.82 4.54
CA ALA A 114 7.68 8.81 4.85
C ALA A 114 8.37 8.29 3.58
N PRO A 115 9.70 8.06 3.61
CA PRO A 115 10.42 7.53 2.46
C PRO A 115 9.98 6.10 2.16
N THR A 116 9.88 5.76 0.86
CA THR A 116 9.58 4.38 0.45
C THR A 116 10.80 3.49 0.64
N LEU A 117 10.61 2.18 0.74
CA LEU A 117 11.70 1.20 0.73
C LEU A 117 12.57 1.35 -0.52
N THR A 118 11.97 1.71 -1.66
CA THR A 118 12.74 2.01 -2.88
C THR A 118 13.63 3.24 -2.70
N ASP A 119 13.13 4.31 -2.08
CA ASP A 119 13.93 5.51 -1.78
C ASP A 119 15.05 5.20 -0.78
N LEU A 120 14.76 4.43 0.27
CA LEU A 120 15.75 4.04 1.28
C LEU A 120 16.89 3.24 0.67
N VAL A 121 16.58 2.29 -0.22
CA VAL A 121 17.58 1.47 -0.91
C VAL A 121 18.39 2.33 -1.88
N HIS A 122 17.72 3.14 -2.69
CA HIS A 122 18.37 4.04 -3.66
C HIS A 122 19.34 5.01 -2.98
N ASN A 123 18.90 5.61 -1.86
CA ASN A 123 19.66 6.61 -1.11
C ASN A 123 20.64 5.97 -0.09
N LYS A 124 20.82 4.64 -0.10
CA LYS A 124 21.71 3.89 0.80
C LYS A 124 21.44 4.11 2.29
N LEU A 125 20.16 4.29 2.63
CA LEU A 125 19.68 4.50 4.00
C LEU A 125 19.25 3.20 4.69
N MET A 126 19.50 2.03 4.08
CA MET A 126 19.20 0.74 4.69
C MET A 126 20.30 0.33 5.68
N THR A 127 19.98 0.35 6.97
CA THR A 127 20.83 -0.14 8.07
C THR A 127 20.47 -1.59 8.43
N ILE A 128 21.32 -2.26 9.22
CA ILE A 128 21.02 -3.60 9.74
C ILE A 128 19.71 -3.60 10.54
N GLN A 129 19.50 -2.57 11.38
CA GLN A 129 18.26 -2.40 12.14
C GLN A 129 17.03 -2.30 11.24
N ARG A 130 17.09 -1.49 10.18
CA ARG A 130 15.99 -1.33 9.22
C ARG A 130 15.73 -2.61 8.43
N ILE A 131 16.75 -3.42 8.13
CA ILE A 131 16.54 -4.73 7.51
C ILE A 131 15.81 -5.67 8.46
N THR A 132 16.22 -5.72 9.73
CA THR A 132 15.50 -6.50 10.75
C THR A 132 14.03 -6.07 10.86
N LEU A 133 13.75 -4.76 10.90
CA LEU A 133 12.37 -4.24 10.91
C LEU A 133 11.59 -4.63 9.66
N LEU A 134 12.24 -4.62 8.48
CA LEU A 134 11.61 -5.02 7.22
C LEU A 134 11.26 -6.51 7.22
N GLU A 135 12.13 -7.35 7.76
CA GLU A 135 11.89 -8.79 7.87
C GLU A 135 10.76 -9.12 8.85
N ILE A 136 10.71 -8.43 10.00
CA ILE A 136 9.58 -8.51 10.94
C ILE A 136 8.26 -8.11 10.24
N PHE A 137 8.29 -7.04 9.46
CA PHE A 137 7.13 -6.61 8.66
C PHE A 137 6.70 -7.70 7.66
N PHE A 138 7.62 -8.34 6.95
CA PHE A 138 7.30 -9.42 6.01
C PHE A 138 6.77 -10.67 6.70
N GLU A 139 7.32 -11.03 7.85
CA GLU A 139 6.84 -12.15 8.67
C GLU A 139 5.41 -11.92 9.14
N ARG A 140 5.12 -10.72 9.68
CA ARG A 140 3.76 -10.33 10.08
C ARG A 140 2.80 -10.31 8.89
N LEU A 141 3.23 -9.79 7.73
CA LEU A 141 2.42 -9.84 6.50
C LEU A 141 2.12 -11.28 6.08
N LEU A 142 3.08 -12.20 6.17
CA LEU A 142 2.88 -13.60 5.82
C LEU A 142 1.90 -14.31 6.75
N ARG A 143 1.94 -14.00 8.05
CA ARG A 143 1.05 -14.55 9.07
C ARG A 143 -0.37 -14.01 9.02
N SER A 144 -0.55 -12.76 8.57
CA SER A 144 -1.87 -12.14 8.45
C SER A 144 -2.77 -12.77 7.38
N ASP A 145 -4.08 -12.60 7.50
CA ASP A 145 -5.03 -12.96 6.44
C ASP A 145 -5.20 -11.84 5.39
N VAL A 146 -4.41 -10.77 5.53
CA VAL A 146 -4.39 -9.63 4.62
C VAL A 146 -4.10 -10.09 3.19
N VAL A 147 -4.96 -9.69 2.26
CA VAL A 147 -4.72 -9.81 0.83
C VAL A 147 -3.91 -8.59 0.38
N ALA A 148 -2.60 -8.78 0.24
CA ALA A 148 -1.71 -7.75 -0.31
C ALA A 148 -1.59 -7.91 -1.83
N GLY A 149 -2.26 -7.03 -2.57
CA GLY A 149 -2.31 -7.06 -4.04
C GLY A 149 -1.00 -6.69 -4.72
N ASP A 150 -0.19 -5.88 -4.04
CA ASP A 150 1.14 -5.47 -4.53
C ASP A 150 2.10 -5.17 -3.36
N VAL A 151 2.95 -6.15 -3.03
CA VAL A 151 4.05 -6.00 -2.08
C VAL A 151 5.26 -5.42 -2.83
N HIS A 152 5.16 -4.16 -3.24
CA HIS A 152 6.25 -3.46 -3.92
C HIS A 152 6.91 -2.43 -3.00
N GLY A 153 8.23 -2.30 -3.05
CA GLY A 153 8.97 -1.31 -2.27
C GLY A 153 8.56 0.15 -2.44
N ARG A 154 7.75 0.53 -3.45
CA ARG A 154 7.14 1.87 -3.55
C ARG A 154 5.89 2.03 -2.69
N ASN A 155 5.28 0.92 -2.30
CA ASN A 155 4.10 0.84 -1.44
C ASN A 155 4.47 0.49 0.00
N ILE A 156 5.76 0.29 0.29
CA ILE A 156 6.26 0.03 1.64
C ILE A 156 7.02 1.29 2.04
N VAL A 157 6.57 1.96 3.09
CA VAL A 157 7.19 3.20 3.60
C VAL A 157 7.71 3.00 5.01
N LEU A 158 8.74 3.75 5.39
CA LEU A 158 9.30 3.74 6.74
C LEU A 158 8.76 4.93 7.53
N GLU A 159 7.82 4.67 8.43
CA GLU A 159 7.37 5.66 9.40
C GLU A 159 8.47 5.84 10.45
N THR A 160 8.75 7.10 10.79
CA THR A 160 9.62 7.44 11.91
C THR A 160 8.84 8.37 12.84
N LYS A 161 8.52 7.88 14.03
CA LYS A 161 7.81 8.65 15.06
C LYS A 161 8.74 9.67 15.72
N THR A 162 8.14 10.65 16.40
CA THR A 162 8.87 11.71 17.11
C THR A 162 9.81 11.19 18.20
N ASP A 163 9.52 10.02 18.77
CA ASP A 163 10.38 9.33 19.75
C ASP A 163 11.55 8.56 19.10
N GLY A 164 11.68 8.59 17.78
CA GLY A 164 12.69 7.87 17.01
C GLY A 164 12.32 6.43 16.66
N THR A 165 11.13 5.96 17.06
CA THR A 165 10.67 4.61 16.72
C THR A 165 10.40 4.50 15.22
N GLU A 166 10.94 3.46 14.59
CA GLU A 166 10.76 3.19 13.17
C GLU A 166 9.90 1.94 12.95
N ARG A 167 9.01 1.99 11.95
CA ARG A 167 8.29 0.81 11.46
C ARG A 167 7.96 0.92 9.98
N PHE A 168 7.88 -0.23 9.31
CA PHE A 168 7.39 -0.27 7.94
C PHE A 168 5.87 -0.30 7.89
N VAL A 169 5.29 0.43 6.94
CA VAL A 169 3.85 0.51 6.71
C VAL A 169 3.57 0.23 5.23
N LEU A 170 2.53 -0.56 4.95
CA LEU A 170 2.06 -0.84 3.59
C LEU A 170 1.04 0.23 3.17
N VAL A 171 1.48 1.19 2.36
CA VAL A 171 0.63 2.22 1.76
C VAL A 171 0.19 1.79 0.36
N ASP A 172 -1.12 1.81 0.10
CA ASP A 172 -1.67 1.54 -1.26
C ASP A 172 -1.33 0.14 -1.83
N GLY A 173 -1.45 -0.90 -1.01
CA GLY A 173 -1.15 -2.29 -1.39
C GLY A 173 -2.22 -3.31 -1.02
N LEU A 174 -3.36 -2.88 -0.49
CA LEU A 174 -4.45 -3.76 -0.05
C LEU A 174 -5.41 -4.14 -1.19
N GLY A 175 -5.93 -5.37 -1.14
CA GLY A 175 -6.92 -5.90 -2.08
C GLY A 175 -6.32 -6.61 -3.30
N ASP A 176 -7.09 -7.47 -3.97
CA ASP A 176 -6.58 -8.24 -5.10
C ASP A 176 -6.48 -7.39 -6.38
N SER A 177 -5.25 -7.29 -6.93
CA SER A 177 -4.97 -6.56 -8.17
C SER A 177 -5.44 -7.31 -9.43
N THR A 178 -5.80 -8.58 -9.31
CA THR A 178 -6.18 -9.46 -10.43
C THR A 178 -7.68 -9.37 -10.77
N ILE A 179 -8.04 -9.70 -12.02
CA ILE A 179 -9.42 -9.57 -12.52
C ILE A 179 -10.37 -10.51 -11.75
N ILE A 180 -9.92 -11.73 -11.46
CA ILE A 180 -10.61 -12.72 -10.62
C ILE A 180 -9.98 -12.67 -9.24
N PRO A 181 -10.73 -12.46 -8.14
CA PRO A 181 -10.16 -12.28 -6.79
C PRO A 181 -9.70 -13.62 -6.18
N THR A 182 -8.84 -14.36 -6.89
CA THR A 182 -8.39 -15.70 -6.48
C THR A 182 -7.62 -15.69 -5.17
N ARG A 183 -7.04 -14.54 -4.78
CA ARG A 183 -6.40 -14.39 -3.47
C ARG A 183 -7.41 -14.26 -2.33
N ALA A 184 -8.56 -13.63 -2.58
CA ALA A 184 -9.61 -13.53 -1.57
C ALA A 184 -10.36 -14.87 -1.38
N LEU A 185 -10.38 -15.70 -2.43
CA LEU A 185 -11.11 -16.98 -2.44
C LEU A 185 -10.26 -18.17 -1.97
N SER A 186 -8.94 -18.04 -1.85
CA SER A 186 -8.06 -19.11 -1.42
C SER A 186 -6.89 -18.60 -0.58
N TRP A 187 -6.88 -19.00 0.70
CA TRP A 187 -5.78 -18.74 1.62
C TRP A 187 -4.43 -19.24 1.07
N TRP A 188 -4.41 -20.41 0.41
CA TRP A 188 -3.21 -20.97 -0.20
C TRP A 188 -2.66 -20.09 -1.32
N ILE A 189 -3.52 -19.59 -2.21
CA ILE A 189 -3.12 -18.71 -3.31
C ILE A 189 -2.65 -17.36 -2.75
N ASN A 190 -3.36 -16.79 -1.76
CA ASN A 190 -2.94 -15.57 -1.10
C ASN A 190 -1.53 -15.72 -0.50
N ARG A 191 -1.32 -16.78 0.28
CA ARG A 191 -0.03 -17.09 0.91
C ARG A 191 1.08 -17.26 -0.13
N TYR A 192 0.86 -18.08 -1.16
CA TYR A 192 1.84 -18.29 -2.22
C TYR A 192 2.24 -16.96 -2.87
N LYS A 193 1.26 -16.11 -3.19
CA LYS A 193 1.51 -14.82 -3.83
C LYS A 193 2.19 -13.81 -2.91
N LYS A 194 1.91 -13.82 -1.60
CA LYS A 194 2.68 -13.03 -0.62
C LYS A 194 4.14 -13.49 -0.60
N ILE A 195 4.39 -14.80 -0.56
CA ILE A 195 5.75 -15.37 -0.60
C ILE A 195 6.47 -14.95 -1.88
N GLU A 196 5.85 -15.07 -3.06
CA GLU A 196 6.45 -14.62 -4.32
C GLU A 196 6.77 -13.12 -4.31
N GLY A 197 5.84 -12.30 -3.81
CA GLY A 197 6.03 -10.85 -3.69
C GLY A 197 7.21 -10.48 -2.80
N ILE A 198 7.30 -11.11 -1.62
CA ILE A 198 8.38 -10.92 -0.66
C ILE A 198 9.71 -11.37 -1.26
N LYS A 199 9.79 -12.58 -1.83
CA LYS A 199 11.01 -13.06 -2.50
C LYS A 199 11.50 -12.09 -3.57
N LYS A 200 10.57 -11.53 -4.36
CA LYS A 200 10.90 -10.54 -5.39
C LYS A 200 11.43 -9.24 -4.80
N GLN A 201 10.86 -8.75 -3.69
CA GLN A 201 11.40 -7.56 -3.01
C GLN A 201 12.75 -7.83 -2.38
N ARG A 202 12.95 -8.97 -1.71
CA ARG A 202 14.25 -9.40 -1.16
C ARG A 202 15.34 -9.36 -2.20
N LYS A 203 15.12 -10.03 -3.33
CA LYS A 203 16.08 -10.01 -4.45
C LYS A 203 16.40 -8.59 -4.93
N ARG A 204 15.39 -7.70 -4.98
CA ARG A 204 15.56 -6.31 -5.46
C ARG A 204 16.39 -5.47 -4.51
N TYR A 205 16.10 -5.46 -3.21
CA TYR A 205 16.87 -4.62 -2.30
C TYR A 205 18.25 -5.22 -2.03
N THR A 206 18.40 -6.54 -1.88
CA THR A 206 19.71 -7.17 -1.65
C THR A 206 20.70 -6.89 -2.78
N ALA A 207 20.23 -6.91 -4.04
CA ALA A 207 21.06 -6.56 -5.19
C ALA A 207 21.59 -5.10 -5.16
N GLN A 208 20.87 -4.20 -4.49
CA GLN A 208 21.15 -2.77 -4.44
C GLN A 208 21.84 -2.31 -3.13
N LEU A 209 21.81 -3.13 -2.06
CA LEU A 209 22.61 -2.89 -0.87
C LEU A 209 24.09 -2.82 -1.26
N THR A 210 24.88 -1.85 -0.81
CA THR A 210 26.27 -1.70 -1.26
C THR A 210 27.29 -2.37 -0.34
N SER A 211 26.99 -2.51 0.95
CA SER A 211 27.91 -3.09 1.93
C SER A 211 27.76 -4.61 2.01
N LYS A 212 28.90 -5.31 1.99
CA LYS A 212 28.95 -6.77 2.09
C LYS A 212 28.35 -7.29 3.41
N GLU A 213 28.53 -6.56 4.51
CA GLU A 213 28.00 -6.90 5.83
C GLU A 213 26.48 -6.83 5.88
N ILE A 214 25.90 -5.77 5.32
CA ILE A 214 24.46 -5.57 5.27
C ILE A 214 23.81 -6.58 4.31
N ARG A 215 24.47 -6.90 3.18
CA ARG A 215 24.05 -8.01 2.30
C ARG A 215 24.05 -9.35 3.02
N LYS A 216 25.14 -9.68 3.73
CA LYS A 216 25.26 -10.94 4.48
C LYS A 216 24.18 -11.05 5.57
N ALA A 217 23.89 -9.95 6.29
CA ALA A 217 22.83 -9.90 7.28
C ALA A 217 21.44 -10.13 6.65
N ALA A 218 21.15 -9.49 5.52
CA ALA A 218 19.90 -9.70 4.79
C ALA A 218 19.75 -11.15 4.29
N ASP A 219 20.83 -11.75 3.79
CA ASP A 219 20.82 -13.13 3.32
C ASP A 219 20.60 -14.13 4.46
N LEU A 220 21.24 -13.92 5.61
CA LEU A 220 21.04 -14.73 6.83
C LEU A 220 19.59 -14.68 7.33
N GLN A 221 19.01 -13.48 7.42
CA GLN A 221 17.61 -13.32 7.85
C GLN A 221 16.61 -13.88 6.82
N CYS A 222 16.91 -13.75 5.52
CA CYS A 222 16.14 -14.36 4.46
C CYS A 222 16.08 -15.89 4.61
N VAL A 223 17.21 -16.53 4.95
CA VAL A 223 17.27 -17.99 5.21
C VAL A 223 16.48 -18.37 6.46
N CYS A 224 16.67 -17.70 7.60
CA CYS A 224 15.95 -18.04 8.83
C CYS A 224 14.42 -17.94 8.70
N SER A 225 13.91 -16.95 7.97
CA SER A 225 12.47 -16.79 7.72
C SER A 225 11.85 -17.83 6.78
N LEU A 226 12.67 -18.57 6.01
CA LEU A 226 12.19 -19.66 5.14
C LEU A 226 12.10 -20.99 5.90
N PHE A 227 12.80 -21.14 7.03
CA PHE A 227 12.92 -22.38 7.79
C PHE A 227 12.16 -22.39 9.13
N THR A 228 11.44 -21.33 9.48
CA THR A 228 10.60 -21.31 10.68
C THR A 228 9.33 -22.15 10.44
N PRO A 229 9.11 -23.25 11.18
CA PRO A 229 7.88 -24.03 11.09
C PRO A 229 6.68 -23.14 11.39
N TYR A 230 5.63 -23.31 10.60
CA TYR A 230 4.39 -22.56 10.73
C TYR A 230 3.45 -23.37 11.62
N ASP A 231 3.51 -23.14 12.94
CA ASP A 231 2.51 -23.69 13.85
C ASP A 231 1.22 -22.88 13.71
N LYS A 232 0.12 -23.62 13.50
CA LYS A 232 -1.24 -23.08 13.44
C LYS A 232 -1.80 -22.86 14.83
#